data_AF-A0A183HXS3-F1
#
_entry.id   AF-A0A183HXS3-F1
#
_cell.length_a   1.000
_cell.length_b   1.000
_cell.length_c   1.000
_cell.angle_alpha   90.00
_cell.angle_beta   90.00
_cell.angle_gamma   90.00
#
_symmetry.space_group_name_H-M   'P 1'
#
loop_
_entity.id
_entity.type
_entity.pdbx_description
1 polymer ?
#
loop_
_entity_poly.entity_id
_entity_poly.type
_entity_poly.pdbx_seq_one_letter_code
_entity_poly.pdbx_strand_id
1 'polypeptide(L)'
;MLMRKLTFKSARLEVWEKYLLKFCSLIPSLETEYLQLERYGYLHTTVATKLAILKTLCESQFDFNIKFKESLLNSCAASDLRLLPIGYDKEGFAYLYQQDADLVIRIYSAEQDDHSGGSWNLVAKLVNFTSIRNLFLSSHF
;
A
#
# COMPACT_ATOMS: atom_id res chain seq x y z
N MET A 1 4.20 -0.50 -18.48
CA MET A 1 3.55 -1.12 -19.66
C MET A 1 3.59 -2.66 -19.60
N LEU A 2 3.19 -3.32 -18.49
CA LEU A 2 3.37 -4.78 -18.34
C LEU A 2 2.10 -5.62 -18.13
N MET A 3 0.92 -5.01 -17.99
CA MET A 3 -0.35 -5.78 -17.91
C MET A 3 -1.04 -5.98 -19.26
N ARG A 4 -0.48 -5.47 -20.36
CA ARG A 4 -1.04 -5.63 -21.72
C ARG A 4 -0.96 -7.06 -22.26
N LYS A 5 -0.32 -8.00 -21.55
CA LYS A 5 -0.05 -9.37 -22.02
C LYS A 5 -0.85 -10.47 -21.30
N LEU A 6 -1.92 -10.10 -20.59
CA LEU A 6 -2.95 -11.05 -20.16
C LEU A 6 -4.19 -10.84 -21.03
N THR A 7 -4.43 -11.75 -21.95
CA THR A 7 -5.52 -11.71 -22.94
C THR A 7 -6.92 -11.87 -22.32
N PHE A 8 -7.02 -12.07 -21.00
CA PHE A 8 -8.27 -12.37 -20.31
C PHE A 8 -8.57 -11.33 -19.23
N LYS A 9 -9.82 -10.84 -19.22
CA LYS A 9 -10.35 -9.87 -18.25
C LYS A 9 -10.57 -10.46 -16.85
N SER A 10 -10.60 -11.79 -16.75
CA SER A 10 -10.78 -12.55 -15.50
C SER A 10 -10.20 -13.96 -15.66
N ALA A 11 -9.83 -14.58 -14.55
CA ALA A 11 -9.43 -15.98 -14.53
C ALA A 11 -10.65 -16.88 -14.84
N ARG A 12 -10.47 -17.86 -15.73
CA ARG A 12 -11.48 -18.90 -15.94
C ARG A 12 -11.41 -19.90 -14.79
N LEU A 13 -12.55 -20.34 -14.30
CA LEU A 13 -12.69 -21.28 -13.17
C LEU A 13 -11.92 -22.60 -13.34
N GLU A 14 -11.65 -23.04 -14.57
CA GLU A 14 -10.91 -24.28 -14.83
C GLU A 14 -9.39 -24.12 -14.76
N VAL A 15 -8.87 -22.89 -14.88
CA VAL A 15 -7.43 -22.61 -15.03
C VAL A 15 -6.93 -21.50 -14.10
N TRP A 16 -7.76 -21.07 -13.15
CA TRP A 16 -7.46 -19.97 -12.23
C TRP A 16 -6.19 -20.21 -11.43
N GLU A 17 -5.93 -21.45 -11.03
CA GLU A 17 -4.75 -21.82 -10.26
C GLU A 17 -3.45 -21.61 -11.05
N LYS A 18 -3.47 -21.83 -12.37
CA LYS A 18 -2.34 -21.50 -13.26
C LYS A 18 -2.09 -20.00 -13.32
N TYR A 19 -3.15 -19.18 -13.32
CA TYR A 19 -3.00 -17.72 -13.24
C TYR A 19 -2.48 -17.28 -11.87
N LEU A 20 -2.90 -17.97 -10.81
CA LEU A 20 -2.41 -17.72 -9.46
C LEU A 20 -0.91 -18.02 -9.32
N LEU A 21 -0.46 -19.16 -9.85
CA LEU A 21 0.96 -19.52 -9.95
C LEU A 21 1.77 -18.46 -10.69
N LYS A 22 1.28 -18.03 -11.86
CA LYS A 22 1.92 -16.96 -12.64
C LYS A 22 1.93 -15.62 -11.91
N PHE A 23 0.90 -15.31 -11.13
CA PHE A 23 0.87 -14.10 -10.32
C PHE A 23 1.93 -14.17 -9.23
N CYS A 24 1.98 -15.26 -8.46
CA CYS A 24 2.97 -15.43 -7.39
C CYS A 24 4.40 -15.39 -7.94
N SER A 25 4.65 -15.96 -9.12
CA SER A 25 5.98 -15.92 -9.74
C SER A 25 6.45 -14.51 -10.16
N LEU A 26 5.54 -13.54 -10.25
CA LEU A 26 5.86 -12.16 -10.61
C LEU A 26 6.11 -11.27 -9.38
N ILE A 27 5.83 -11.76 -8.17
CA ILE A 27 5.91 -10.98 -6.94
C ILE A 27 7.01 -11.56 -6.04
N PRO A 28 8.14 -10.86 -5.85
CA PRO A 28 9.26 -11.38 -5.06
C PRO A 28 8.91 -11.76 -3.62
N SER A 29 7.99 -11.03 -2.98
CA SER A 29 7.55 -11.32 -1.61
C SER A 29 6.71 -12.59 -1.46
N LEU A 30 6.31 -13.25 -2.56
CA LEU A 30 5.54 -14.48 -2.56
C LEU A 30 6.34 -15.72 -2.99
N GLU A 31 7.68 -15.66 -2.95
CA GLU A 31 8.54 -16.79 -3.38
C GLU A 31 8.22 -18.09 -2.62
N THR A 32 8.01 -17.99 -1.31
CA THR A 32 7.68 -19.17 -0.49
C THR A 32 6.30 -19.73 -0.86
N GLU A 33 5.31 -18.86 -1.01
CA GLU A 33 3.94 -19.19 -1.39
C GLU A 33 3.87 -19.81 -2.79
N TYR A 34 4.66 -19.29 -3.73
CA TYR A 34 4.81 -19.83 -5.08
C TYR A 34 5.27 -21.29 -5.04
N LEU A 35 6.34 -21.59 -4.30
CA LEU A 35 6.88 -22.95 -4.20
C LEU A 35 5.90 -23.92 -3.54
N GLN A 36 5.18 -23.47 -2.51
CA GLN A 36 4.13 -24.27 -1.87
C GLN A 36 2.98 -24.56 -2.83
N LEU A 37 2.54 -23.55 -3.57
CA LEU A 37 1.47 -23.67 -4.55
C LEU A 37 1.87 -24.58 -5.72
N GLU A 38 3.09 -24.47 -6.23
CA GLU A 38 3.62 -25.31 -7.31
C GLU A 38 3.72 -26.78 -6.90
N ARG A 39 4.11 -27.05 -5.65
CA ARG A 39 4.34 -28.40 -5.15
C ARG A 39 3.07 -29.13 -4.73
N TYR A 40 2.14 -28.43 -4.07
CA TYR A 40 1.00 -29.07 -3.40
C TYR A 40 -0.35 -28.73 -4.06
N GLY A 41 -0.39 -27.69 -4.90
CA GLY A 41 -1.63 -27.12 -5.41
C GLY A 41 -2.42 -26.38 -4.33
N TYR A 42 -3.30 -25.48 -4.76
CA TYR A 42 -3.94 -24.50 -3.86
C TYR A 42 -4.72 -25.18 -2.74
N LEU A 43 -5.46 -26.24 -3.04
CA LEU A 43 -6.31 -26.93 -2.07
C LEU A 43 -5.52 -27.37 -0.83
N HIS A 44 -4.32 -27.90 -1.04
CA HIS A 44 -3.48 -28.51 0.01
C HIS A 44 -2.45 -27.57 0.63
N THR A 45 -2.40 -26.30 0.21
CA THR A 45 -1.57 -25.28 0.89
C THR A 45 -2.16 -24.82 2.21
N THR A 46 -1.29 -24.29 3.08
CA THR A 46 -1.67 -23.77 4.40
C THR A 46 -2.59 -22.55 4.29
N VAL A 47 -3.35 -22.28 5.36
CA VAL A 47 -4.17 -21.05 5.45
C VAL A 47 -3.28 -19.81 5.37
N ALA A 48 -2.08 -19.83 5.98
CA ALA A 48 -1.14 -18.72 5.93
C ALA A 48 -0.72 -18.40 4.48
N THR A 49 -0.40 -19.42 3.69
CA THR A 49 -0.09 -19.28 2.25
C THR A 49 -1.26 -18.64 1.49
N LYS A 50 -2.48 -19.14 1.73
CA LYS A 50 -3.69 -18.62 1.08
C LYS A 50 -3.94 -17.15 1.44
N LEU A 51 -3.74 -16.78 2.70
CA LEU A 51 -3.91 -15.41 3.19
C LEU A 51 -2.84 -14.47 2.62
N ALA A 52 -1.58 -14.89 2.56
CA ALA A 52 -0.49 -14.10 1.97
C ALA A 52 -0.79 -13.77 0.50
N ILE A 53 -1.15 -14.79 -0.29
CA ILE A 53 -1.52 -14.63 -1.70
C ILE A 53 -2.74 -13.70 -1.84
N LEU A 54 -3.80 -13.91 -1.04
CA LEU A 54 -5.01 -13.09 -1.10
C LEU A 54 -4.72 -11.62 -0.77
N LYS A 55 -3.95 -11.36 0.28
CA LYS A 55 -3.54 -10.02 0.67
C LYS A 55 -2.82 -9.31 -0.48
N THR A 56 -1.83 -9.97 -1.09
CA THR A 56 -1.07 -9.38 -2.20
C THR A 56 -1.93 -9.18 -3.46
N LEU A 57 -2.89 -10.07 -3.74
CA LEU A 57 -3.87 -9.87 -4.82
C LEU A 57 -4.73 -8.62 -4.60
N CYS A 58 -5.19 -8.42 -3.36
CA CYS A 58 -5.98 -7.24 -2.97
C CYS A 58 -5.14 -5.96 -3.08
N GLU A 59 -3.90 -5.97 -2.57
CA GLU A 59 -2.97 -4.84 -2.67
C GLU A 59 -2.68 -4.50 -4.14
N SER A 60 -2.45 -5.51 -4.98
CA SER A 60 -2.21 -5.35 -6.42
C SER A 60 -3.38 -4.69 -7.17
N GLN A 61 -4.61 -4.68 -6.61
CA GLN A 61 -5.72 -3.95 -7.24
C GLN A 61 -5.48 -2.45 -7.26
N PHE A 62 -4.85 -1.90 -6.22
CA PHE A 62 -4.54 -0.47 -6.14
C PHE A 62 -3.49 -0.05 -7.18
N ASP A 63 -2.56 -0.93 -7.52
CA ASP A 63 -1.53 -0.64 -8.51
C ASP A 63 -2.04 -0.80 -9.94
N PHE A 64 -2.69 -1.93 -10.23
CA PHE A 64 -2.91 -2.38 -11.61
C PHE A 64 -4.35 -2.28 -12.11
N ASN A 65 -5.34 -2.24 -11.22
CA ASN A 65 -6.74 -2.19 -11.61
C ASN A 65 -7.24 -0.75 -11.71
N ILE A 66 -7.13 -0.16 -12.91
CA ILE A 66 -7.54 1.22 -13.19
C ILE A 66 -9.02 1.43 -12.86
N LYS A 67 -9.90 0.48 -13.20
CA LYS A 67 -11.33 0.60 -12.93
C LYS A 67 -11.64 0.62 -11.43
N PHE A 68 -10.91 -0.18 -10.67
CA PHE A 68 -11.03 -0.17 -9.21
C PHE A 68 -10.61 1.19 -8.63
N LYS A 69 -9.50 1.75 -9.10
CA LYS A 69 -9.07 3.12 -8.72
C LYS A 69 -10.10 4.18 -9.08
N GLU A 70 -10.59 4.17 -10.32
CA GLU A 70 -11.65 5.10 -10.76
C GLU A 70 -12.90 4.97 -9.90
N SER A 71 -13.32 3.73 -9.58
CA SER A 71 -14.47 3.48 -8.71
C SER A 71 -14.25 4.06 -7.31
N LEU A 72 -13.06 3.92 -6.73
CA LEU A 72 -12.74 4.49 -5.42
C LEU A 72 -12.79 6.03 -5.46
N LEU A 73 -12.19 6.65 -6.47
CA LEU A 73 -12.20 8.11 -6.63
C LEU A 73 -13.61 8.67 -6.83
N ASN A 74 -14.52 7.89 -7.42
CA ASN A 74 -15.91 8.29 -7.63
C ASN A 74 -16.82 8.04 -6.42
N SER A 75 -16.43 7.19 -5.46
CA SER A 75 -17.28 6.76 -4.34
C SER A 75 -16.80 7.21 -2.96
N CYS A 76 -15.53 7.59 -2.83
CA CYS A 76 -14.94 8.04 -1.58
C CYS A 76 -14.44 9.49 -1.73
N ALA A 77 -14.62 10.31 -0.70
CA ALA A 77 -13.96 11.61 -0.67
C ALA A 77 -12.45 11.42 -0.46
N ALA A 78 -11.64 12.36 -0.96
CA ALA A 78 -10.19 12.32 -0.77
C ALA A 78 -9.81 12.29 0.72
N SER A 79 -10.61 12.93 1.58
CA SER A 79 -10.47 12.90 3.04
C SER A 79 -10.64 11.51 3.64
N ASP A 80 -11.47 10.65 3.04
CA ASP A 80 -11.76 9.31 3.55
C ASP A 80 -10.62 8.32 3.26
N LEU A 81 -9.81 8.64 2.27
CA LEU A 81 -8.69 7.81 1.80
C LEU A 81 -7.33 8.30 2.32
N ARG A 82 -7.25 9.53 2.83
CA ARG A 82 -6.02 10.14 3.34
C ARG A 82 -5.84 9.83 4.82
N LEU A 83 -4.59 9.75 5.24
CA LEU A 83 -4.25 9.78 6.66
C LEU A 83 -4.75 11.10 7.26
N LEU A 84 -5.35 11.03 8.45
CA LEU A 84 -5.68 12.24 9.19
C LEU A 84 -4.38 12.88 9.70
N PRO A 85 -4.26 14.21 9.66
CA PRO A 85 -3.09 14.87 10.21
C PRO A 85 -3.02 14.67 11.72
N ILE A 86 -1.79 14.50 12.21
CA ILE A 86 -1.49 14.39 13.64
C ILE A 86 -1.47 15.75 14.35
N GLY A 87 -1.41 16.84 13.57
CA GLY A 87 -1.39 18.20 14.09
C GLY A 87 -1.19 19.24 12.99
N TYR A 88 -1.25 20.50 13.37
CA TYR A 88 -1.04 21.67 12.51
C TYR A 88 -0.06 22.62 13.18
N ASP A 89 0.76 23.32 12.39
CA ASP A 89 1.58 24.42 12.92
C ASP A 89 0.87 25.78 12.82
N LYS A 90 1.54 26.82 13.31
CA LYS A 90 1.06 28.21 13.30
C LYS A 90 0.84 28.79 11.89
N GLU A 91 1.46 28.20 10.87
CA GLU A 91 1.31 28.61 9.47
C GLU A 91 0.21 27.81 8.76
N GLY A 92 -0.41 26.84 9.44
CA GLY A 92 -1.52 26.05 8.95
C GLY A 92 -1.11 24.78 8.22
N PHE A 93 0.18 24.41 8.20
CA PHE A 93 0.61 23.16 7.57
C PHE A 93 0.15 21.97 8.38
N ALA A 94 -0.43 20.98 7.69
CA ALA A 94 -0.87 19.73 8.27
C ALA A 94 0.31 18.75 8.34
N TYR A 95 0.52 18.12 9.50
CA TYR A 95 1.55 17.11 9.69
C TYR A 95 0.96 15.72 9.62
N LEU A 96 1.53 14.83 8.81
CA LEU A 96 1.07 13.44 8.65
C LEU A 96 2.13 12.47 9.12
N TYR A 97 1.67 11.42 9.80
CA TYR A 97 2.51 10.35 10.33
C TYR A 97 2.38 9.09 9.48
N GLN A 98 3.52 8.50 9.14
CA GLN A 98 3.59 7.18 8.53
C GLN A 98 4.66 6.35 9.25
N GLN A 99 4.35 5.08 9.50
CA GLN A 99 5.32 4.08 9.94
C GLN A 99 5.27 2.90 8.97
N ASP A 100 6.44 2.44 8.52
CA ASP A 100 6.54 1.22 7.72
C ASP A 100 6.78 -0.04 8.57
N ALA A 101 6.85 -1.20 7.91
CA ALA A 101 7.04 -2.49 8.56
C ALA A 101 8.39 -2.61 9.29
N ASP A 102 9.39 -1.85 8.88
CA ASP A 102 10.72 -1.78 9.51
C ASP A 102 10.76 -0.79 10.68
N LEU A 103 9.59 -0.32 11.12
CA LEU A 103 9.41 0.68 12.18
C LEU A 103 10.04 2.05 11.85
N VAL A 104 10.33 2.33 10.58
CA VAL A 104 10.83 3.64 10.17
C VAL A 104 9.67 4.62 10.15
N ILE A 105 9.79 5.67 10.94
CA ILE A 105 8.81 6.73 11.07
C ILE A 105 9.15 7.84 10.08
N ARG A 106 8.15 8.29 9.33
CA ARG A 106 8.21 9.44 8.44
C ARG A 106 7.15 10.46 8.86
N ILE A 107 7.55 11.72 8.91
CA ILE A 107 6.65 12.84 9.12
C ILE A 107 6.67 13.68 7.86
N TYR A 108 5.48 13.97 7.33
CA TYR A 108 5.26 14.83 6.18
C TYR A 108 4.54 16.09 6.60
N SER A 109 4.83 17.22 5.95
CA SER A 109 3.98 18.43 5.99
C SER A 109 3.26 18.59 4.66
N ALA A 110 2.04 19.13 4.68
CA ALA A 110 1.24 19.43 3.50
C ALA A 110 0.37 20.67 3.72
N GLU A 111 0.07 21.40 2.65
CA GLU A 111 -0.88 22.51 2.67
C GLU A 111 -2.31 21.99 2.88
N GLN A 112 -3.13 22.71 3.65
CA GLN A 112 -4.47 22.24 4.02
C GLN A 112 -5.45 22.22 2.83
N ASP A 113 -5.29 23.18 1.91
CA ASP A 113 -6.10 23.36 0.71
C ASP A 113 -5.54 22.61 -0.50
N ASP A 114 -4.44 21.86 -0.35
CA ASP A 114 -3.91 21.03 -1.41
C ASP A 114 -4.78 19.79 -1.66
N HIS A 115 -5.76 19.99 -2.53
CA HIS A 115 -6.61 18.94 -3.05
C HIS A 115 -5.86 18.01 -4.02
N SER A 116 -4.75 18.44 -4.60
CA SER A 116 -3.96 17.66 -5.57
C SER A 116 -3.03 16.64 -4.91
N GLY A 117 -2.67 16.85 -3.64
CA GLY A 117 -1.72 16.01 -2.90
C GLY A 117 -0.26 16.20 -3.35
N GLY A 118 0.06 17.30 -4.03
CA GLY A 118 1.39 17.63 -4.53
C GLY A 118 2.28 18.42 -3.56
N SER A 119 1.73 18.94 -2.46
CA SER A 119 2.43 19.79 -1.47
C SER A 119 3.17 19.00 -0.37
N TRP A 120 3.27 17.67 -0.50
CA TRP A 120 3.80 16.81 0.55
C TRP A 120 5.32 16.93 0.64
N ASN A 121 5.81 17.42 1.77
CA ASN A 121 7.23 17.56 2.05
C ASN A 121 7.64 16.62 3.19
N LEU A 122 8.67 15.79 2.98
CA LEU A 122 9.22 14.95 4.05
C LEU A 122 10.03 15.83 5.01
N VAL A 123 9.54 16.05 6.22
CA VAL A 123 10.19 16.90 7.22
C VAL A 123 11.00 16.10 8.24
N ALA A 124 10.71 14.80 8.40
CA ALA A 124 11.50 13.92 9.25
C ALA A 124 11.47 12.46 8.78
N LYS A 125 12.59 11.77 8.93
CA LYS A 125 12.71 10.31 8.80
C LYS A 125 13.51 9.78 9.98
N LEU A 126 12.89 8.95 10.81
CA LEU A 126 13.43 8.52 12.10
C LEU A 126 13.38 7.00 12.18
N VAL A 127 14.49 6.41 12.60
CA VAL A 127 14.59 4.96 12.85
C VAL A 127 14.28 4.59 14.31
N ASN A 128 14.27 5.57 15.23
CA ASN A 128 14.04 5.39 16.67
C ASN A 128 13.12 6.49 17.24
N PHE A 129 12.25 6.13 18.20
CA PHE A 129 11.31 7.06 18.87
C PHE A 129 11.98 8.23 19.58
N THR A 130 13.24 8.10 20.01
CA THR A 130 13.98 9.14 20.74
C THR A 130 14.13 10.44 19.95
N SER A 131 14.12 10.37 18.62
CA SER A 131 14.27 11.54 17.75
C SER A 131 12.98 12.35 17.54
N ILE A 132 11.81 11.78 17.87
CA ILE A 132 10.50 12.44 17.72
C ILE A 132 10.40 13.61 18.70
N ARG A 133 10.90 13.43 19.93
CA ARG A 133 10.84 14.44 20.99
C ARG A 133 11.59 15.71 20.59
N ASN A 134 12.71 15.58 19.86
CA ASN A 134 13.50 16.73 19.43
C ASN A 134 12.83 17.55 18.33
N LEU A 135 12.02 16.92 17.47
CA LEU A 135 11.28 17.62 16.41
C LEU A 135 10.16 18.51 16.97
N PHE A 136 9.41 18.00 17.94
CA PHE A 136 8.34 18.76 18.62
C PHE A 136 8.86 19.77 19.65
N LEU A 137 10.11 19.65 20.10
CA LEU A 137 10.74 20.63 21.00
C LEU A 137 11.50 21.73 20.24
N SER A 138 11.98 21.48 19.02
CA SER A 138 12.65 22.51 18.20
C SER A 138 11.67 23.40 17.45
N SER A 139 10.46 22.92 17.19
CA SER A 139 9.34 23.74 16.72
C SER A 139 8.62 24.29 17.96
N HIS A 140 8.85 25.56 18.29
CA HIS A 140 8.07 26.24 19.32
C HIS A 140 6.59 26.25 18.88
N PHE A 141 5.83 25.28 19.38
CA PHE A 141 4.38 25.37 19.56
C PHE A 141 4.07 26.44 20.60
#